data_AF-A0A497RPF9-F1
#
_entry.id   AF-A0A497RPF9-F1
#
_cell.length_a   1.000
_cell.length_b   1.000
_cell.length_c   1.000
_cell.angle_alpha   90.00
_cell.angle_beta   90.00
_cell.angle_gamma   90.00
#
_symmetry.space_group_name_H-M   'P 1'
#
loop_
_entity.id
_entity.type
_entity.pdbx_description
1 polymer ?
#
loop_
_entity_poly.entity_id
_entity_poly.type
_entity_poly.pdbx_seq_one_letter_code
_entity_poly.pdbx_strand_id
1 'polypeptide(L)' 'MRRWSEREIEVLKEYYGRIPTRDLARILSRTVDAVKQKANTLGLRFPEGSVDEELLKKILEVREG' A
#
# COMPACT_ATOMS: atom_id res chain seq x y z
N MET A 1 2.64 -18.75 -5.01
CA MET A 1 2.76 -17.35 -4.50
C MET A 1 3.21 -16.45 -5.64
N ARG A 2 2.48 -15.35 -5.94
CA ARG A 2 2.87 -14.42 -7.02
C ARG A 2 4.09 -13.59 -6.58
N ARG A 3 5.16 -13.57 -7.40
CA ARG A 3 6.36 -12.74 -7.15
C ARG A 3 5.98 -11.27 -7.05
N TRP A 4 6.66 -10.54 -6.17
CA TRP A 4 6.57 -9.08 -6.10
C TRP A 4 7.45 -8.48 -7.18
N SER A 5 6.89 -7.62 -8.02
CA SER A 5 7.64 -6.77 -8.92
C SER A 5 8.28 -5.60 -8.18
N GLU A 6 9.30 -4.99 -8.79
CA GLU A 6 9.96 -3.79 -8.26
C GLU A 6 8.95 -2.65 -8.07
N ARG A 7 8.09 -2.40 -9.06
CA ARG A 7 7.00 -1.41 -8.96
C ARG A 7 6.07 -1.66 -7.78
N GLU A 8 5.66 -2.90 -7.53
CA GLU A 8 4.83 -3.21 -6.36
C GLU A 8 5.57 -2.97 -5.04
N ILE A 9 6.88 -3.19 -5.00
CA ILE A 9 7.72 -2.91 -3.83
C ILE A 9 7.86 -1.40 -3.61
N GLU A 10 8.04 -0.62 -4.67
CA GLU A 10 8.10 0.84 -4.62
C GLU A 10 6.80 1.43 -4.08
N VAL A 11 5.67 1.04 -4.67
CA VAL A 11 4.32 1.44 -4.23
C VAL A 11 4.09 1.04 -2.78
N LEU A 12 4.50 -0.18 -2.37
CA LEU A 12 4.39 -0.61 -0.99
C LEU A 12 5.21 0.28 -0.04
N LYS A 13 6.47 0.59 -0.37
CA LYS A 13 7.32 1.46 0.46
C LYS A 13 6.78 2.89 0.55
N GLU A 14 6.20 3.38 -0.53
CA GLU A 14 5.66 4.73 -0.62
C GLU A 14 4.36 4.90 0.18
N TYR A 15 3.45 3.93 0.12
CA TYR A 15 2.09 4.12 0.64
C TYR A 15 1.78 3.35 1.91
N TYR A 16 2.56 2.33 2.26
CA TYR A 16 2.29 1.53 3.46
C TYR A 16 2.33 2.41 4.72
N GLY A 17 1.21 2.45 5.44
CA GLY A 17 1.05 3.26 6.65
C GLY A 17 0.77 4.74 6.42
N ARG A 18 0.78 5.20 5.16
CA ARG A 18 0.23 6.51 4.77
C ARG A 18 -1.24 6.39 4.36
N ILE A 19 -1.62 5.30 3.71
CA ILE A 19 -3.02 5.02 3.37
C ILE A 19 -3.48 3.72 4.06
N PRO A 20 -4.80 3.48 4.18
CA PRO A 20 -5.29 2.25 4.78
C PRO A 20 -4.77 1.03 4.01
N THR A 21 -4.27 0.02 4.71
CA THR A 21 -3.69 -1.17 4.09
C THR A 21 -4.66 -1.89 3.14
N ARG A 22 -5.96 -1.79 3.41
CA ARG A 22 -7.02 -2.32 2.55
C ARG A 22 -7.05 -1.64 1.19
N ASP A 23 -6.88 -0.33 1.13
CA ASP A 23 -6.87 0.43 -0.12
C ASP A 23 -5.58 0.18 -0.90
N LEU A 24 -4.44 0.14 -0.20
CA LEU A 24 -3.16 -0.27 -0.80
C LEU A 24 -3.21 -1.68 -1.39
N ALA A 25 -3.89 -2.61 -0.71
CA ALA A 25 -4.09 -3.97 -1.21
C ALA A 25 -4.91 -4.00 -2.51
N ARG A 26 -5.95 -3.16 -2.64
CA ARG A 26 -6.71 -3.00 -3.89
C ARG A 26 -5.84 -2.41 -5.00
N ILE A 27 -5.03 -1.39 -4.71
CA ILE A 27 -4.11 -0.76 -5.67
C ILE A 27 -3.13 -1.80 -6.24
N LEU A 28 -2.53 -2.62 -5.37
CA LEU A 28 -1.57 -3.65 -5.73
C LEU A 28 -2.22 -4.93 -6.29
N SER A 29 -3.55 -5.03 -6.27
CA SER A 29 -4.29 -6.27 -6.59
C SER A 29 -3.77 -7.48 -5.79
N ARG A 30 -3.59 -7.30 -4.48
CA ARG A 30 -3.16 -8.32 -3.53
C ARG A 30 -4.09 -8.37 -2.33
N THR A 31 -3.99 -9.44 -1.53
CA THR A 31 -4.70 -9.51 -0.25
C THR A 31 -4.03 -8.61 0.78
N VAL A 32 -4.81 -8.15 1.77
CA VAL A 32 -4.29 -7.36 2.89
C VAL A 32 -3.18 -8.11 3.63
N ASP A 33 -3.35 -9.42 3.85
CA ASP A 33 -2.31 -10.24 4.50
C ASP A 33 -1.01 -10.30 3.69
N ALA A 34 -1.09 -10.42 2.36
CA ALA A 34 0.11 -10.41 1.54
C ALA A 34 0.86 -9.07 1.64
N VAL A 35 0.14 -7.95 1.69
CA VAL A 35 0.70 -6.61 1.88
C VAL A 35 1.37 -6.50 3.25
N LYS A 36 0.68 -6.90 4.33
CA LYS A 36 1.24 -6.89 5.69
C LYS A 36 2.48 -7.77 5.82
N GLN A 37 2.44 -9.00 5.30
CA GLN A 37 3.59 -9.90 5.33
C GLN A 37 4.78 -9.32 4.57
N LYS A 38 4.56 -8.75 3.38
CA LYS A 38 5.65 -8.16 2.61
C LYS A 38 6.22 -6.93 3.31
N ALA A 39 5.37 -6.07 3.87
CA ALA A 39 5.80 -4.91 4.64
C ALA A 39 6.67 -5.33 5.83
N ASN A 40 6.26 -6.39 6.55
CA ASN A 40 7.05 -6.98 7.63
C ASN A 40 8.41 -7.50 7.15
N THR A 41 8.46 -8.23 6.03
CA THR A 41 9.74 -8.68 5.44
C THR A 41 10.65 -7.52 5.03
N LEU A 42 10.07 -6.39 4.62
CA LEU A 42 10.82 -5.18 4.26
C LEU A 42 11.14 -4.28 5.46
N GLY A 43 10.72 -4.65 6.68
CA GLY A 43 10.93 -3.85 7.89
C GLY A 43 10.13 -2.55 7.94
N LEU A 44 9.08 -2.40 7.14
CA LEU A 44 8.21 -1.22 7.13
C LEU A 44 7.35 -1.24 8.39
N ARG A 45 7.68 -0.36 9.35
CA ARG A 45 6.91 -0.17 10.59
C ARG A 45 6.17 1.16 10.51
N PHE A 46 4.86 1.12 10.68
CA PHE A 46 4.04 2.32 10.76
C PHE A 46 3.08 2.23 11.95
N PRO A 47 2.90 3.32 12.71
CA PRO A 47 1.88 3.38 13.74
C PRO A 47 0.50 3.27 13.07
N GLU A 48 -0.31 2.35 13.56
CA GLU A 48 -1.68 2.17 13.11
C GLU A 48 -2.48 3.45 13.40
N GLY A 49 -3.16 4.02 12.40
CA GLY A 49 -4.15 5.09 12.59
C GLY A 49 -3.81 6.48 12.05
N SER A 50 -2.58 6.77 11.61
CA SER A 50 -2.25 8.04 10.95
C SER A 50 -2.42 7.93 9.44
N VAL A 51 -3.67 8.00 8.98
CA VAL A 51 -3.99 7.99 7.54
C VAL A 51 -3.83 9.39 6.96
N ASP A 52 -3.08 9.50 5.88
CA ASP A 52 -3.01 10.65 4.99
C ASP A 52 -4.22 10.61 4.02
N GLU A 53 -5.29 11.30 4.41
CA GLU A 53 -6.53 11.36 3.63
C GLU A 53 -6.36 12.12 2.30
N GLU A 54 -5.47 13.12 2.26
CA GLU A 54 -5.21 13.92 1.06
C GLU A 54 -4.50 13.07 0.00
N LEU A 55 -3.50 12.28 0.42
CA LEU A 55 -2.83 11.33 -0.45
C LEU A 55 -3.78 10.28 -1.00
N LEU A 56 -4.71 9.77 -0.18
CA LEU A 56 -5.70 8.80 -0.63
C LEU A 56 -6.61 9.37 -1.73
N LYS A 57 -7.09 10.61 -1.58
CA LYS A 57 -7.92 11.27 -2.61
C LYS A 57 -7.16 11.40 -3.92
N LYS A 58 -5.93 11.90 -3.88
CA LYS A 58 -5.09 12.07 -5.07
C LYS A 58 -4.85 10.77 -5.83
N ILE A 59 -4.63 9.66 -5.13
CA ILE A 59 -4.45 8.34 -5.76
C ILE A 59 -5.73 7.88 -6.48
N LEU A 60 -6.90 8.15 -5.90
CA LEU A 60 -8.18 7.75 -6.46
C LEU A 60 -8.59 8.63 -7.66
N GLU A 61 -8.36 9.94 -7.59
CA GLU A 61 -8.67 10.89 -8.66
C GLU A 61 -7.90 10.58 -9.97
N VAL A 62 -6.65 10.11 -9.87
CA VAL A 62 -5.84 9.71 -11.05
C VAL A 62 -6.43 8.52 -11.80
N ARG A 63 -7.33 7.74 -11.18
CA ARG A 63 -7.95 6.56 -11.81
C ARG A 63 -9.20 6.88 -12.63
N GLU A 64 -9.75 8.09 -12.53
CA GLU A 64 -10.99 8.49 -13.21
C GLU A 64 -10.77 9.37 -14.46
N GLY A 65 -9.51 9.54 -14.91
CA GLY A 65 -9.14 10.32 -16.10
C GLY A 65 -8.66 9.48 -17.28
#